data_AF-S6TAW3-F1
#
_entry.id   AF-S6TAW3-F1
#
_cell.length_a   1.000
_cell.length_b   1.000
_cell.length_c   1.000
_cell.angle_alpha   90.00
_cell.angle_beta   90.00
_cell.angle_gamma   90.00
#
_symmetry.space_group_name_H-M   'P 1'
#
loop_
_entity.id
_entity.type
_entity.pdbx_description
1 polymer ?
#
loop_
_entity_poly.entity_id
_entity_poly.type
_entity_poly.pdbx_seq_one_letter_code
_entity_poly.pdbx_strand_id
1 'polypeptide(L)'
;DPHAVSFHNQGQVNYPWLSDGMWFMTQFRRWGLLREDPDYLAVASRVQQLDLYRQAANALGIDAPSATLRSSQLIDGKVWDGSDPAGYARSFTLHSLADTAPAVASR
;
A
#
# COMPACT_ATOMS: atom_id res chain seq x y z
N ASP A 1 -23.88 -10.20 9.16
CA ASP A 1 -22.61 -10.74 8.65
C ASP A 1 -21.48 -9.97 9.32
N PRO A 2 -20.59 -10.63 10.09
CA PRO A 2 -19.44 -9.99 10.73
C PRO A 2 -18.40 -9.40 9.74
N HIS A 3 -18.47 -9.77 8.46
CA HIS A 3 -17.55 -9.32 7.41
C HIS A 3 -18.27 -8.63 6.24
N ALA A 4 -19.38 -7.96 6.52
CA ALA A 4 -20.10 -7.20 5.51
C ALA A 4 -19.20 -6.10 4.89
N VAL A 5 -19.39 -5.86 3.59
CA VAL A 5 -18.78 -4.70 2.92
C VAL A 5 -19.20 -3.43 3.64
N SER A 6 -18.22 -2.63 4.04
CA SER A 6 -18.43 -1.31 4.63
C SER A 6 -17.92 -0.26 3.67
N PHE A 7 -18.54 0.92 3.67
CA PHE A 7 -18.18 2.05 2.81
C PHE A 7 -17.65 3.25 3.59
N HIS A 8 -17.84 3.29 4.91
CA HIS A 8 -17.51 4.47 5.71
C HIS A 8 -16.87 4.11 7.05
N ASN A 9 -17.59 3.39 7.92
CA ASN A 9 -17.12 3.00 9.25
C ASN A 9 -16.45 4.15 10.03
N GLN A 10 -17.21 5.22 10.31
CA GLN A 10 -16.70 6.42 10.99
C GLN A 10 -15.45 6.99 10.29
N GLY A 11 -15.47 7.04 8.96
CA GLY A 11 -14.36 7.50 8.14
C GLY A 11 -13.19 6.52 7.96
N GLN A 12 -13.08 5.47 8.77
CA GLN A 12 -11.90 4.60 8.76
C GLN A 12 -11.73 3.80 7.45
N VAL A 13 -12.83 3.43 6.81
CA VAL A 13 -12.81 2.60 5.58
C VAL A 13 -12.40 3.41 4.37
N ASN A 14 -12.95 4.62 4.23
CA ASN A 14 -12.69 5.49 3.09
C ASN A 14 -11.55 6.48 3.35
N TYR A 15 -10.90 6.40 4.52
CA TYR A 15 -9.67 7.14 4.78
C TYR A 15 -8.57 6.68 3.82
N PRO A 16 -7.91 7.60 3.10
CA PRO A 16 -6.96 7.25 2.05
C PRO A 16 -5.58 6.87 2.62
N TRP A 17 -5.50 5.74 3.34
CA TRP A 17 -4.27 5.25 3.99
C TRP A 17 -3.06 5.26 3.05
N LEU A 18 -1.93 5.81 3.51
CA LEU A 18 -0.70 5.82 2.72
C LEU A 18 -0.18 4.40 2.51
N SER A 19 -0.34 3.54 3.52
CA SER A 19 0.03 2.12 3.47
C SER A 19 -0.65 1.39 2.32
N ASP A 20 -1.90 1.74 1.99
CA ASP A 20 -2.65 1.08 0.92
C ASP A 20 -2.12 1.51 -0.46
N GLY A 21 -1.88 2.81 -0.64
CA GLY A 21 -1.27 3.34 -1.86
C GLY A 21 0.12 2.76 -2.09
N MET A 22 0.92 2.66 -1.03
CA MET A 22 2.22 2.00 -1.06
C MET A 22 2.10 0.52 -1.39
N TRP A 23 1.14 -0.21 -0.80
CA TRP A 23 0.92 -1.63 -1.11
C TRP A 23 0.64 -1.84 -2.59
N PHE A 24 -0.23 -1.04 -3.21
CA PHE A 24 -0.48 -1.13 -4.65
C PHE A 24 0.79 -0.96 -5.47
N MET A 25 1.65 0.01 -5.12
CA MET A 25 2.95 0.18 -5.78
C MET A 25 3.87 -1.03 -5.59
N THR A 26 3.86 -1.68 -4.42
CA THR A 26 4.62 -2.94 -4.24
C THR A 26 4.11 -4.05 -5.17
N GLN A 27 2.80 -4.13 -5.42
CA GLN A 27 2.25 -5.11 -6.36
C GLN A 27 2.57 -4.74 -7.81
N PHE A 28 2.58 -3.46 -8.15
CA PHE A 28 3.02 -3.00 -9.48
C PHE A 28 4.48 -3.33 -9.73
N ARG A 29 5.34 -3.23 -8.71
CA ARG A 29 6.72 -3.70 -8.79
C ARG A 29 6.79 -5.20 -8.96
N ARG A 30 6.13 -5.95 -8.09
CA ARG A 30 6.07 -7.41 -8.13
C ARG A 30 5.69 -7.96 -9.51
N TRP A 31 4.75 -7.30 -10.19
CA TRP A 31 4.24 -7.68 -11.51
C TRP A 31 4.84 -6.89 -12.69
N GLY A 32 5.93 -6.15 -12.48
CA GLY A 32 6.71 -5.52 -13.55
C GLY A 32 6.05 -4.31 -14.22
N LEU A 33 4.94 -3.79 -13.69
CA LEU A 33 4.32 -2.54 -14.14
C LEU A 33 5.20 -1.32 -13.79
N LEU A 34 5.94 -1.41 -12.68
CA LEU A 34 7.00 -0.49 -12.32
C LEU A 34 8.35 -1.21 -12.47
N ARG A 35 9.31 -0.62 -13.18
CA ARG A 35 10.65 -1.22 -13.42
C ARG A 35 11.64 -1.00 -12.28
N GLU A 36 11.52 0.13 -11.61
CA GLU A 36 12.38 0.54 -10.49
C GLU A 36 11.52 0.90 -9.29
N ASP A 37 12.12 0.83 -8.11
CA ASP A 37 11.44 1.21 -6.86
C ASP A 37 11.19 2.72 -6.86
N PRO A 38 9.92 3.17 -6.81
CA PRO A 38 9.64 4.59 -6.63
C PRO A 38 9.99 5.02 -5.21
N ASP A 39 10.03 6.33 -4.97
CA ASP A 39 9.83 6.84 -3.62
C ASP A 39 8.37 6.60 -3.20
N TYR A 40 8.13 5.41 -2.64
CA TYR A 40 6.80 4.92 -2.29
C TYR A 40 6.06 5.91 -1.38
N LEU A 41 6.74 6.44 -0.36
CA LEU A 41 6.11 7.33 0.61
C LEU A 41 5.82 8.69 -0.01
N ALA A 42 6.76 9.26 -0.78
CA ALA A 42 6.53 10.55 -1.43
C ALA A 42 5.43 10.48 -2.48
N VAL A 43 5.36 9.40 -3.27
CA VAL A 43 4.28 9.21 -4.25
C VAL A 43 2.94 9.06 -3.54
N ALA A 44 2.83 8.19 -2.52
CA ALA A 44 1.58 7.98 -1.79
C ALA A 44 1.11 9.28 -1.11
N SER A 45 2.02 10.05 -0.51
CA SER A 45 1.71 11.31 0.17
C SER A 45 1.16 12.38 -0.78
N ARG A 46 1.65 12.42 -2.03
CA ARG A 46 1.12 13.35 -3.05
C ARG A 46 -0.25 12.95 -3.58
N VAL A 47 -0.55 11.66 -3.65
CA VAL A 47 -1.80 11.17 -4.26
C VAL A 47 -2.95 11.09 -3.26
N GLN A 48 -2.71 10.60 -2.04
CA GLN A 48 -3.78 10.29 -1.08
C GLN A 48 -4.41 11.51 -0.40
N GLN A 49 -3.78 12.69 -0.45
CA GLN A 49 -4.36 13.97 0.00
C GLN A 49 -5.04 13.88 1.39
N LEU A 50 -4.33 13.34 2.39
CA LEU A 50 -4.87 13.10 3.74
C LEU A 50 -5.43 14.37 4.39
N ASP A 51 -4.80 15.51 4.16
CA ASP A 51 -5.22 16.78 4.74
C ASP A 51 -6.59 17.22 4.19
N LEU A 52 -6.83 17.01 2.90
CA LEU A 52 -8.13 17.29 2.28
C LEU A 52 -9.22 16.39 2.88
N TYR A 53 -8.93 15.11 3.06
CA TYR A 53 -9.86 14.18 3.73
C TYR A 53 -10.17 14.64 5.16
N ARG A 54 -9.13 14.97 5.94
CA ARG A 54 -9.28 15.40 7.34
C ARG A 54 -10.05 16.71 7.46
N GLN A 55 -9.85 17.66 6.55
CA GLN A 55 -10.64 18.89 6.50
C GLN A 55 -12.13 18.58 6.29
N ALA A 56 -12.45 17.71 5.33
CA ALA A 56 -13.83 17.30 5.06
C ALA A 56 -14.44 16.53 6.24
N ALA A 57 -13.70 15.60 6.85
CA ALA A 57 -14.16 14.84 8.01
C ALA A 57 -14.44 15.76 9.21
N ASN A 58 -13.53 16.69 9.50
CA ASN A 58 -13.69 17.68 10.58
C ASN A 58 -14.93 18.58 10.35
N ALA A 59 -15.14 19.06 9.12
CA ALA A 59 -16.32 19.85 8.78
C ALA A 59 -17.65 19.11 9.01
N LEU A 60 -17.63 17.77 9.04
CA LEU A 60 -18.77 16.91 9.30
C LEU A 60 -18.81 16.35 10.73
N GLY A 61 -17.87 16.74 11.59
CA GLY A 61 -17.76 16.21 12.96
C GLY A 61 -17.37 14.73 13.03
N ILE A 62 -16.66 14.23 12.02
CA ILE A 62 -16.17 12.84 11.94
C ILE A 62 -14.72 12.80 12.43
N ASP A 63 -14.46 11.98 13.45
CA ASP A 63 -13.11 11.74 13.97
C ASP A 63 -12.29 10.89 13.00
N ALA A 64 -11.58 11.55 12.09
CA ALA A 64 -10.67 10.88 11.17
C ALA A 64 -9.44 10.30 11.90
N PRO A 65 -8.86 9.19 11.39
CA PRO A 65 -7.63 8.64 11.95
C PRO A 65 -6.47 9.64 12.02
N SER A 66 -5.76 9.64 13.16
CA SER A 66 -4.52 10.39 13.35
C SER A 66 -3.33 9.72 12.66
N ALA A 67 -3.33 8.39 12.64
CA ALA A 67 -2.34 7.59 11.91
C ALA A 67 -2.46 7.78 10.39
N THR A 68 -1.34 7.64 9.70
CA THR A 68 -1.26 7.72 8.22
C THR A 68 -1.07 6.36 7.57
N LEU A 69 -0.57 5.39 8.34
CA LEU A 69 -0.36 4.00 7.95
C LEU A 69 -1.24 3.08 8.80
N ARG A 70 -1.60 1.94 8.23
CA ARG A 70 -2.24 0.82 8.94
C ARG A 70 -1.51 -0.49 8.64
N SER A 71 -1.66 -1.44 9.56
CA SER A 71 -1.22 -2.81 9.36
C SER A 71 -2.36 -3.67 8.83
N SER A 72 -2.04 -4.64 7.97
CA SER A 72 -2.99 -5.62 7.42
C SER A 72 -2.32 -6.97 7.29
N GLN A 73 -3.00 -8.02 7.74
CA GLN A 73 -2.62 -9.39 7.48
C GLN A 73 -3.34 -9.90 6.23
N LEU A 74 -2.58 -10.44 5.29
CA LEU A 74 -3.09 -10.98 4.04
C LEU A 74 -3.47 -12.46 4.24
N ILE A 75 -4.20 -13.03 3.29
CA ILE A 75 -4.73 -14.41 3.37
C ILE A 75 -3.63 -15.49 3.47
N ASP A 76 -2.40 -15.17 3.07
CA ASP A 76 -1.22 -16.04 3.16
C ASP A 76 -0.45 -15.86 4.49
N GLY A 77 -1.00 -15.09 5.42
CA GLY A 77 -0.40 -14.80 6.73
C GLY A 77 0.66 -13.70 6.70
N LYS A 78 1.07 -13.20 5.52
CA LYS A 78 2.02 -12.08 5.44
C LYS A 78 1.39 -10.82 6.06
N VAL A 79 2.20 -10.08 6.81
CA VAL A 79 1.83 -8.79 7.37
C VAL A 79 2.39 -7.68 6.50
N TRP A 80 1.54 -6.70 6.19
CA TRP A 80 1.91 -5.45 5.54
C TRP A 80 1.66 -4.29 6.50
N ASP A 81 2.68 -3.55 6.87
CA ASP A 81 2.60 -2.38 7.77
C ASP A 81 3.12 -1.07 7.16
N GLY A 82 3.63 -1.11 5.93
CA GLY A 82 4.18 0.05 5.24
C GLY A 82 5.63 0.40 5.57
N SER A 83 6.32 -0.35 6.43
CA SER A 83 7.67 -0.04 6.89
C SER A 83 8.77 -0.31 5.85
N ASP A 84 8.63 -1.39 5.07
CA ASP A 84 9.60 -1.78 4.04
C ASP A 84 8.90 -2.20 2.71
N PRO A 85 8.48 -1.23 1.88
CA PRO A 85 7.82 -1.52 0.60
C PRO A 85 8.71 -2.30 -0.38
N ALA A 86 10.01 -1.99 -0.42
CA ALA A 86 10.94 -2.62 -1.35
C ALA A 86 11.23 -4.07 -0.96
N GLY A 87 11.49 -4.33 0.32
CA GLY A 87 11.63 -5.70 0.83
C GLY A 87 10.33 -6.49 0.71
N TYR A 88 9.18 -5.88 1.00
CA TYR A 88 7.89 -6.54 0.83
C TYR A 88 7.66 -6.99 -0.62
N ALA A 89 7.91 -6.12 -1.61
CA ALA A 89 7.78 -6.46 -3.04
C ALA A 89 8.69 -7.64 -3.46
N ARG A 90 9.91 -7.72 -2.90
CA ARG A 90 10.90 -8.79 -3.16
C ARG A 90 10.69 -10.05 -2.31
N SER A 91 9.79 -10.02 -1.32
CA SER A 91 9.58 -11.14 -0.39
C SER A 91 8.74 -12.29 -0.94
N PHE A 92 8.17 -12.13 -2.14
CA PHE A 92 7.31 -13.13 -2.76
C PHE A 92 8.13 -14.06 -3.62
N THR A 93 7.91 -15.38 -3.55
CA THR A 93 8.57 -16.35 -4.44
C THR A 93 8.15 -16.17 -5.90
N LEU A 94 6.88 -15.83 -6.14
CA LEU A 94 6.34 -15.59 -7.48
C LEU A 94 6.26 -14.08 -7.77
N HIS A 95 7.09 -13.64 -8.73
CA HIS A 95 7.15 -12.26 -9.21
C HIS A 95 7.69 -12.22 -10.65
N SER A 96 7.58 -11.04 -11.28
CA SER A 96 8.20 -10.72 -12.57
C SER A 96 9.25 -9.60 -12.46
N LEU A 97 9.77 -9.36 -11.25
CA LEU A 97 10.92 -8.46 -11.08
C LEU A 97 12.06 -8.93 -11.99
N ALA A 98 12.60 -8.02 -12.79
CA ALA A 98 13.80 -8.29 -13.56
C ALA A 98 14.98 -8.32 -12.59
N ASP A 99 15.57 -9.51 -12.39
CA ASP A 99 16.87 -9.60 -11.74
C ASP A 99 17.89 -8.88 -12.63
N THR A 100 18.56 -7.86 -12.09
CA THR A 100 19.70 -7.21 -12.77
C THR A 100 20.95 -8.10 -12.75
N ALA A 101 20.80 -9.40 -12.98
CA ALA A 101 21.89 -10.33 -13.19
C ALA A 101 21.68 -11.02 -14.55
N PRO A 102 22.67 -10.99 -15.47
CA PRO A 102 22.51 -11.67 -16.74
C PRO A 102 22.36 -13.17 -16.47
N ALA A 103 21.31 -13.77 -16.99
CA ALA A 103 21.17 -15.22 -17.02
C ALA A 103 22.37 -15.79 -17.80
N VAL A 104 23.35 -16.32 -17.08
CA VAL A 104 24.42 -17.10 -17.69
C VAL A 104 23.76 -18.38 -18.18
N ALA A 105 23.56 -18.45 -19.49
CA ALA A 105 23.09 -19.65 -20.17
C ALA A 105 24.16 -20.74 -20.00
N SER A 106 23.94 -21.65 -19.05
CA SER A 106 24.69 -22.89 -18.95
C SER A 106 24.24 -23.82 -20.09
N ARG A 107 25.20 -24.21 -20.92
CA ARG A 107 25.09 -25.23 -21.97
C ARG A 107 24.96 -26.62 -21.38
#